data_AF-A0A534XZF5-F1
#
_entry.id   AF-A0A534XZF5-F1
#
_cell.length_a   1.000
_cell.length_b   1.000
_cell.length_c   1.000
_cell.angle_alpha   90.00
_cell.angle_beta   90.00
_cell.angle_gamma   90.00
#
_symmetry.space_group_name_H-M   'P 1'
#
loop_
_entity.id
_entity.type
_entity.pdbx_description
1 polymer ?
#
loop_
_entity_poly.entity_id
_entity_poly.type
_entity_poly.pdbx_seq_one_letter_code
_entity_poly.pdbx_strand_id
1 'polypeptide(L)'
;MDPGVDLLGLPLTPEEGFVASRLDGATDAHGLSVVTGLPPERIEAALEKLASLGAVARPEAPEDEEPAESDENAIGIHRKLYETTLRELDPGERAARAKLAVDPELSALCFDPLPEVVHALLENTRFGPVQARLVAAHHPTPSGLDAIAARAAFAADPGVRRALLRNPLLPAAVLRRLYAGRRLLEQYKLVVSHEVPEQTRRTARELLRTRFAGADPDERVEVIVKTEGRCLGALAGLPIDGKTTAQLCARPYTSPLFVQNLSRWSPCPPALVAHLLKQEIVRRAPALKLALQRHPNAPAEPRR
;
A
#
# COMPACT_ATOMS: atom_id res chain seq x y z
N MET A 1 -8.66 11.91 -16.90
CA MET A 1 -8.97 11.88 -18.33
C MET A 1 -7.67 11.90 -19.09
N ASP A 2 -7.59 11.17 -20.21
CA ASP A 2 -6.45 11.25 -21.12
C ASP A 2 -6.64 12.48 -22.03
N PRO A 3 -5.71 13.47 -22.03
CA PRO A 3 -5.82 14.66 -22.86
C PRO A 3 -5.73 14.39 -24.37
N GLY A 4 -5.36 13.18 -24.80
CA GLY A 4 -5.28 12.78 -26.20
C GLY A 4 -6.57 12.22 -26.83
N VAL A 5 -7.64 12.03 -26.05
CA VAL A 5 -8.87 11.37 -26.53
C VAL A 5 -9.95 12.40 -26.90
N ASP A 6 -10.40 12.35 -28.15
CA ASP A 6 -11.56 13.13 -28.61
C ASP A 6 -12.87 12.52 -28.11
N LEU A 7 -13.41 13.09 -27.03
CA LEU A 7 -14.66 12.64 -26.42
C LEU A 7 -15.89 12.78 -27.33
N LEU A 8 -15.86 13.70 -28.32
CA LEU A 8 -16.97 13.91 -29.25
C LEU A 8 -17.02 12.83 -30.35
N GLY A 9 -15.90 12.16 -30.60
CA GLY A 9 -15.79 11.04 -31.54
C GLY A 9 -16.13 9.68 -30.94
N LEU A 10 -16.37 9.59 -29.64
CA LEU A 10 -16.68 8.33 -28.95
C LEU A 10 -18.17 7.96 -29.12
N PRO A 11 -18.50 6.66 -29.24
CA PRO A 11 -19.87 6.18 -29.35
C PRO A 11 -20.58 6.20 -27.98
N LEU A 12 -20.74 7.40 -27.42
CA LEU A 12 -21.37 7.65 -26.13
C LEU A 12 -22.84 8.03 -26.32
N THR A 13 -23.68 7.54 -25.42
CA THR A 13 -25.02 8.08 -25.22
C THR A 13 -24.96 9.49 -24.63
N PRO A 14 -26.04 10.29 -24.74
CA PRO A 14 -26.08 11.63 -24.13
C PRO A 14 -25.81 11.62 -22.62
N GLU A 15 -26.20 10.54 -21.93
CA GLU A 15 -25.94 10.37 -20.51
C GLU A 15 -24.46 10.11 -20.22
N GLU A 16 -23.82 9.18 -20.95
CA GLU A 16 -22.40 8.87 -20.78
C GLU A 16 -21.53 10.09 -21.14
N GLY A 17 -21.91 10.84 -22.18
CA GLY A 17 -21.28 12.12 -22.52
C GLY A 17 -21.45 13.17 -21.43
N PHE A 18 -22.61 13.23 -20.78
CA PHE A 18 -22.84 14.09 -19.64
C PHE A 18 -21.97 13.70 -18.43
N VAL A 19 -21.86 12.40 -18.12
CA VAL A 19 -20.96 11.90 -17.06
C VAL A 19 -19.50 12.23 -17.39
N ALA A 20 -19.06 11.99 -18.62
CA ALA A 20 -17.71 12.32 -19.08
C ALA A 20 -17.37 13.81 -18.89
N SER A 21 -18.33 14.71 -19.17
CA SER A 21 -18.16 16.16 -19.00
C SER A 21 -17.96 16.60 -17.54
N ARG A 22 -18.30 15.74 -16.57
CA ARG A 22 -18.19 16.00 -15.13
C ARG A 22 -16.96 15.36 -14.49
N LEU A 23 -16.15 14.64 -15.26
CA LEU A 23 -14.91 14.06 -14.77
C LEU A 23 -13.84 15.15 -14.63
N ASP A 24 -13.50 15.50 -13.39
CA ASP A 24 -12.43 16.44 -13.05
C ASP A 24 -11.16 15.73 -12.55
N GLY A 25 -11.20 14.39 -12.46
CA GLY A 25 -10.11 13.56 -11.95
C GLY A 25 -9.97 13.56 -10.42
N ALA A 26 -10.85 14.25 -9.69
CA ALA A 26 -10.84 14.34 -8.23
C ALA A 26 -12.14 13.83 -7.59
N THR A 27 -13.27 13.94 -8.28
CA THR A 27 -14.58 13.52 -7.82
C THR A 27 -14.74 12.00 -7.94
N ASP A 28 -15.13 11.35 -6.85
CA ASP A 28 -15.40 9.90 -6.81
C ASP A 28 -16.79 9.54 -7.37
N ALA A 29 -17.07 8.24 -7.54
CA ALA A 29 -18.33 7.77 -8.12
C ALA A 29 -19.56 8.25 -7.33
N HIS A 30 -19.43 8.36 -6.00
CA HIS A 30 -20.49 8.88 -5.14
C HIS A 30 -20.73 10.38 -5.38
N GLY A 31 -19.66 11.19 -5.43
CA GLY A 31 -19.74 12.61 -5.77
C GLY A 31 -20.32 12.85 -7.17
N LEU A 32 -19.99 12.01 -8.15
CA LEU A 32 -20.56 12.06 -9.48
C LEU A 32 -22.06 11.76 -9.48
N SER A 33 -22.51 10.77 -8.69
CA SER A 33 -23.93 10.48 -8.50
C SER A 33 -24.68 11.69 -7.93
N VAL A 34 -24.11 12.38 -6.93
CA VAL A 34 -24.69 13.58 -6.33
C VAL A 34 -24.76 14.76 -7.32
N VAL A 35 -23.72 14.99 -8.11
CA VAL A 35 -23.63 16.14 -9.03
C VAL A 35 -24.45 15.94 -10.30
N THR A 36 -24.59 14.70 -10.77
CA THR A 36 -25.35 14.37 -11.98
C THR A 36 -26.81 14.02 -11.69
N GLY A 37 -27.15 13.65 -10.45
CA GLY A 37 -28.45 13.12 -10.06
C GLY A 37 -28.72 11.70 -10.55
N LEU A 38 -27.70 11.02 -11.11
CA LEU A 38 -27.81 9.65 -11.59
C LEU A 38 -27.55 8.66 -10.46
N PRO A 39 -28.22 7.48 -10.46
CA PRO A 39 -27.94 6.43 -9.48
C PRO A 39 -26.52 5.88 -9.65
N PRO A 40 -25.87 5.41 -8.56
CA PRO A 40 -24.50 4.91 -8.58
C PRO A 40 -24.24 3.85 -9.65
N GLU A 41 -25.16 2.90 -9.83
CA GLU A 41 -25.05 1.83 -10.83
C GLU A 41 -24.90 2.37 -12.27
N ARG A 42 -25.59 3.49 -12.59
CA ARG A 42 -25.51 4.12 -13.91
C ARG A 42 -24.22 4.91 -14.09
N ILE A 43 -23.73 5.53 -13.02
CA ILE A 43 -22.41 6.18 -13.00
C ILE A 43 -21.31 5.14 -13.22
N GLU A 44 -21.37 4.01 -12.51
CA GLU A 44 -20.40 2.91 -12.65
C GLU A 44 -20.41 2.33 -14.07
N ALA A 45 -21.59 2.08 -14.64
CA ALA A 45 -21.69 1.60 -16.03
C ALA A 45 -21.11 2.59 -17.05
N ALA A 46 -21.37 3.90 -16.87
CA ALA A 46 -20.81 4.94 -17.74
C ALA A 46 -19.29 5.06 -17.60
N LEU A 47 -18.76 4.99 -16.37
CA LEU A 47 -17.32 5.00 -16.10
C LEU A 47 -16.61 3.78 -16.70
N GLU A 48 -17.21 2.59 -16.58
CA GLU A 48 -16.70 1.35 -17.16
C GLU A 48 -16.68 1.43 -18.69
N LYS A 49 -17.73 1.98 -19.30
CA LYS A 49 -17.77 2.23 -20.74
C LYS A 49 -16.67 3.20 -21.19
N LEU A 50 -16.50 4.32 -20.49
CA LEU A 50 -15.46 5.30 -20.77
C LEU A 50 -14.05 4.72 -20.61
N ALA A 51 -13.84 3.85 -19.62
CA ALA A 51 -12.59 3.13 -19.43
C ALA A 51 -12.33 2.13 -20.58
N SER A 52 -13.35 1.38 -21.01
CA SER A 52 -13.23 0.45 -22.15
C SER A 52 -12.90 1.14 -23.47
N LEU A 53 -13.28 2.42 -23.60
CA LEU A 53 -12.99 3.27 -24.75
C LEU A 53 -11.67 4.05 -24.61
N GLY A 54 -10.93 3.85 -23.51
CA GLY A 54 -9.66 4.53 -23.25
C GLY A 54 -9.77 6.01 -22.87
N ALA A 55 -10.99 6.53 -22.67
CA ALA A 55 -11.21 7.94 -22.32
C ALA A 55 -10.81 8.26 -20.87
N VAL A 56 -10.85 7.26 -20.00
CA VAL A 56 -10.54 7.37 -18.58
C VAL A 56 -9.63 6.21 -18.19
N ALA A 57 -8.54 6.50 -17.48
CA ALA A 57 -7.74 5.45 -16.87
C ALA A 57 -8.59 4.74 -15.81
N ARG A 58 -8.74 3.41 -15.92
CA ARG A 58 -9.27 2.62 -14.82
C ARG A 58 -8.35 2.88 -13.62
N PRO A 59 -8.86 3.26 -12.44
CA PRO A 59 -8.03 3.30 -11.26
C PRO A 59 -7.37 1.93 -11.15
N GLU A 60 -6.03 1.89 -11.08
CA GLU A 60 -5.32 0.65 -10.78
C GLU A 60 -6.02 0.07 -9.56
N ALA A 61 -6.68 -1.07 -9.74
CA ALA A 61 -7.24 -1.79 -8.62
C ALA A 61 -6.10 -1.93 -7.60
N PRO A 62 -6.34 -1.78 -6.29
CA PRO A 62 -5.39 -2.35 -5.36
C PRO A 62 -5.15 -3.79 -5.85
N GLU A 63 -3.89 -4.15 -6.09
CA GLU A 63 -3.48 -5.47 -6.59
C GLU A 63 -3.73 -6.56 -5.52
N ASP A 64 -4.88 -6.51 -4.87
CA ASP A 64 -5.40 -7.52 -3.96
C ASP A 64 -6.12 -8.58 -4.84
N GLU A 65 -5.40 -9.16 -5.80
CA GLU A 65 -5.80 -10.44 -6.37
C GLU A 65 -5.68 -11.48 -5.26
N GLU A 66 -6.83 -11.90 -4.74
CA GLU A 66 -6.92 -13.15 -3.98
C GLU A 66 -6.33 -14.27 -4.84
N PRO A 67 -5.49 -15.15 -4.28
CA PRO A 67 -4.90 -16.24 -5.06
C PRO A 67 -6.01 -17.06 -5.70
N ALA A 68 -5.91 -17.29 -7.02
CA ALA A 68 -6.90 -18.09 -7.73
C ALA A 68 -7.00 -19.50 -7.11
N GLU A 69 -8.19 -20.09 -7.05
CA GLU A 69 -8.39 -21.45 -6.51
C GLU A 69 -7.46 -22.51 -7.15
N SER A 70 -7.03 -22.29 -8.40
CA SER A 70 -6.05 -23.13 -9.08
C SER A 70 -4.68 -23.13 -8.39
N ASP A 71 -4.27 -21.99 -7.86
CA ASP A 71 -2.94 -21.79 -7.27
C ASP A 71 -2.87 -22.43 -5.88
N GLU A 72 -3.94 -22.33 -5.09
CA GLU A 72 -4.04 -23.01 -3.79
C GLU A 72 -4.00 -24.54 -3.93
N ASN A 73 -4.70 -25.07 -4.93
CA ASN A 73 -4.68 -26.50 -5.23
C ASN A 73 -3.28 -26.97 -5.64
N ALA A 74 -2.58 -26.22 -6.49
CA ALA A 74 -1.20 -26.51 -6.87
C ALA A 74 -0.25 -26.49 -5.65
N ILE A 75 -0.36 -25.48 -4.78
CA ILE A 75 0.40 -25.40 -3.52
C ILE A 75 0.18 -26.64 -2.66
N GLY A 76 -1.07 -27.10 -2.52
CA GLY A 76 -1.41 -28.32 -1.78
C GLY A 76 -0.74 -29.57 -2.36
N ILE A 77 -0.71 -29.70 -3.69
CA ILE A 77 -0.05 -30.82 -4.38
C ILE A 77 1.47 -30.81 -4.12
N HIS A 78 2.11 -29.65 -4.26
CA HIS A 78 3.55 -29.52 -4.04
C HIS A 78 3.94 -29.81 -2.59
N ARG A 79 3.16 -29.29 -1.63
CA ARG A 79 3.39 -29.55 -0.20
C ARG A 79 3.27 -31.04 0.12
N LYS A 80 2.22 -31.70 -0.40
CA LYS A 80 2.02 -33.13 -0.19
C LYS A 80 3.19 -33.94 -0.77
N LEU A 81 3.63 -33.63 -2.00
CA LEU A 81 4.78 -34.30 -2.62
C LEU A 81 6.05 -34.16 -1.77
N TYR A 82 6.29 -32.97 -1.22
CA TYR A 82 7.41 -32.77 -0.30
C TYR A 82 7.29 -33.64 0.94
N GLU A 83 6.15 -33.59 1.62
CA GLU A 83 5.93 -34.27 2.90
C GLU A 83 5.99 -35.80 2.78
N THR A 84 5.47 -36.39 1.69
CA THR A 84 5.36 -37.85 1.57
C THR A 84 6.55 -38.51 0.89
N THR A 85 7.38 -37.76 0.17
CA THR A 85 8.41 -38.34 -0.71
C THR A 85 9.76 -37.70 -0.51
N LEU A 86 9.84 -36.37 -0.61
CA LEU A 86 11.13 -35.70 -0.60
C LEU A 86 11.71 -35.56 0.81
N ARG A 87 10.86 -35.32 1.81
CA ARG A 87 11.27 -35.10 3.20
C ARG A 87 12.02 -36.28 3.82
N GLU A 88 11.74 -37.50 3.37
CA GLU A 88 12.39 -38.74 3.83
C GLU A 88 13.84 -38.87 3.33
N LEU A 89 14.22 -38.10 2.31
CA LEU A 89 15.58 -38.11 1.78
C LEU A 89 16.53 -37.36 2.71
N ASP A 90 17.78 -37.82 2.74
CA ASP A 90 18.83 -37.15 3.50
C ASP A 90 18.97 -35.68 3.06
N PRO A 91 19.31 -34.75 3.99
CA PRO A 91 19.50 -33.34 3.68
C PRO A 91 20.41 -33.06 2.47
N GLY A 92 21.52 -33.81 2.38
CA GLY A 92 22.46 -33.68 1.27
C GLY A 92 21.88 -34.12 -0.07
N GLU A 93 21.03 -35.15 -0.06
CA GLU A 93 20.35 -35.63 -1.26
C GLU A 93 19.28 -34.63 -1.72
N ARG A 94 18.49 -34.07 -0.81
CA ARG A 94 17.51 -33.02 -1.13
C ARG A 94 18.18 -31.80 -1.76
N ALA A 95 19.30 -31.35 -1.19
CA ALA A 95 20.09 -30.25 -1.76
C ALA A 95 20.65 -30.60 -3.15
N ALA A 96 21.17 -31.82 -3.36
CA ALA A 96 21.66 -32.25 -4.66
C ALA A 96 20.54 -32.27 -5.73
N ARG A 97 19.36 -32.80 -5.37
CA ARG A 97 18.19 -32.83 -6.26
C ARG A 97 17.68 -31.42 -6.58
N ALA A 98 17.63 -30.53 -5.59
CA ALA A 98 17.18 -29.15 -5.76
C ALA A 98 17.89 -28.40 -6.90
N LYS A 99 19.19 -28.65 -7.11
CA LYS A 99 19.98 -28.01 -8.18
C LYS A 99 19.51 -28.35 -9.59
N LEU A 100 18.89 -29.53 -9.77
CA LEU A 100 18.56 -30.09 -11.09
C LEU A 100 17.07 -30.38 -11.28
N ALA A 101 16.27 -30.24 -10.22
CA ALA A 101 14.84 -30.56 -10.21
C ALA A 101 14.07 -29.84 -11.32
N VAL A 102 13.00 -30.49 -11.77
CA VAL A 102 11.93 -29.95 -12.63
C VAL A 102 10.62 -29.97 -11.85
N ASP A 103 9.63 -29.22 -12.30
CA ASP A 103 8.29 -29.35 -11.73
C ASP A 103 7.71 -30.76 -11.98
N PRO A 104 6.96 -31.32 -11.00
CA PRO A 104 6.50 -30.67 -9.77
C PRO A 104 7.48 -30.74 -8.58
N GLU A 105 8.61 -31.46 -8.71
CA GLU A 105 9.60 -31.67 -7.64
C GLU A 105 10.27 -30.35 -7.23
N LEU A 106 10.59 -29.49 -8.20
CA LEU A 106 11.21 -28.19 -7.98
C LEU A 106 10.36 -27.31 -7.04
N SER A 107 9.06 -27.18 -7.32
CA SER A 107 8.13 -26.43 -6.47
C SER A 107 7.87 -27.12 -5.12
N ALA A 108 7.93 -28.46 -5.06
CA ALA A 108 7.83 -29.20 -3.80
C ALA A 108 9.04 -28.97 -2.88
N LEU A 109 10.26 -28.95 -3.42
CA LEU A 109 11.47 -28.65 -2.64
C LEU A 109 11.49 -27.22 -2.06
N CYS A 110 10.62 -26.31 -2.51
CA CYS A 110 10.49 -24.98 -1.91
C CYS A 110 9.88 -25.00 -0.48
N PHE A 111 9.31 -26.13 -0.05
CA PHE A 111 8.81 -26.34 1.32
C PHE A 111 9.86 -26.93 2.27
N ASP A 112 11.08 -27.13 1.79
CA ASP A 112 12.18 -27.62 2.61
C ASP A 112 12.53 -26.61 3.72
N PRO A 113 12.69 -27.04 5.00
CA PRO A 113 13.03 -26.13 6.09
C PRO A 113 14.50 -25.73 6.13
N LEU A 114 15.37 -26.43 5.38
CA LEU A 114 16.81 -26.24 5.44
C LEU A 114 17.28 -25.12 4.51
N PRO A 115 17.98 -24.09 5.04
CA PRO A 115 18.54 -23.02 4.21
C PRO A 115 19.47 -23.54 3.09
N GLU A 116 20.20 -24.63 3.32
CA GLU A 116 21.10 -25.24 2.35
C GLU A 116 20.35 -25.70 1.09
N VAL A 117 19.10 -26.17 1.24
CA VAL A 117 18.26 -26.57 0.11
C VAL A 117 17.78 -25.34 -0.65
N VAL A 118 17.44 -24.23 0.03
CA VAL A 118 17.15 -22.95 -0.64
C VAL A 118 18.36 -22.45 -1.42
N HIS A 119 19.57 -22.54 -0.88
CA HIS A 119 20.78 -22.16 -1.61
C HIS A 119 20.97 -23.02 -2.87
N ALA A 120 20.73 -24.33 -2.78
CA ALA A 120 20.77 -25.21 -3.94
C ALA A 120 19.66 -24.92 -4.97
N LEU A 121 18.45 -24.61 -4.53
CA LEU A 121 17.36 -24.16 -5.41
C LEU A 121 17.74 -22.90 -6.18
N LEU A 122 18.42 -21.95 -5.53
CA LEU A 122 18.90 -20.71 -6.16
C LEU A 122 20.05 -20.91 -7.17
N GLU A 123 20.67 -22.09 -7.21
CA GLU A 123 21.62 -22.49 -8.25
C GLU A 123 20.92 -23.16 -9.45
N ASN A 124 19.67 -23.60 -9.29
CA ASN A 124 18.91 -24.24 -10.35
C ASN A 124 18.45 -23.19 -11.38
N THR A 125 18.85 -23.39 -12.63
CA THR A 125 18.51 -22.51 -13.77
C THR A 125 17.00 -22.37 -14.03
N ARG A 126 16.18 -23.31 -13.56
CA ARG A 126 14.72 -23.29 -13.69
C ARG A 126 14.03 -22.60 -12.50
N PHE A 127 14.76 -22.26 -11.44
CA PHE A 127 14.18 -21.58 -10.29
C PHE A 127 13.82 -20.15 -10.65
N GLY A 128 12.51 -19.86 -10.67
CA GLY A 128 11.97 -18.58 -11.09
C GLY A 128 11.13 -17.88 -10.02
N PRO A 129 10.41 -16.81 -10.40
CA PRO A 129 9.55 -16.04 -9.50
C PRO A 129 8.48 -16.89 -8.80
N VAL A 130 7.92 -17.90 -9.47
CA VAL A 130 6.90 -18.79 -8.88
C VAL A 130 7.46 -19.52 -7.66
N GLN A 131 8.62 -20.16 -7.82
CA GLN A 131 9.30 -20.85 -6.72
C GLN A 131 9.79 -19.88 -5.63
N ALA A 132 10.31 -18.72 -6.02
CA ALA A 132 10.74 -17.70 -5.06
C ALA A 132 9.58 -17.22 -4.16
N ARG A 133 8.35 -17.11 -4.71
CA ARG A 133 7.14 -16.78 -3.96
C ARG A 133 6.76 -17.89 -2.98
N LEU A 134 6.88 -19.16 -3.36
CA LEU A 134 6.65 -20.30 -2.47
C LEU A 134 7.61 -20.26 -1.27
N VAL A 135 8.92 -20.10 -1.52
CA VAL A 135 9.92 -20.00 -0.44
C VAL A 135 9.65 -18.77 0.43
N ALA A 136 9.40 -17.61 -0.17
CA ALA A 136 9.10 -16.39 0.58
C ALA A 136 7.87 -16.53 1.49
N ALA A 137 6.82 -17.20 1.03
CA ALA A 137 5.58 -17.36 1.78
C ALA A 137 5.70 -18.40 2.91
N HIS A 138 6.54 -19.43 2.74
CA HIS A 138 6.47 -20.63 3.58
C HIS A 138 7.76 -21.01 4.30
N HIS A 139 8.92 -20.42 3.96
CA HIS A 139 10.17 -20.85 4.55
C HIS A 139 10.19 -20.56 6.06
N PRO A 140 10.54 -21.55 6.91
CA PRO A 140 10.41 -21.45 8.35
C PRO A 140 11.64 -20.85 9.05
N THR A 141 12.59 -20.28 8.31
CA THR A 141 13.80 -19.69 8.92
C THR A 141 14.17 -18.34 8.32
N PRO A 142 14.68 -17.40 9.15
CA PRO A 142 15.24 -16.12 8.73
C PRO A 142 16.28 -16.23 7.61
N SER A 143 17.18 -17.22 7.68
CA SER A 143 18.29 -17.36 6.75
C SER A 143 17.82 -17.70 5.33
N GLY A 144 16.82 -18.58 5.19
CA GLY A 144 16.25 -18.88 3.88
C GLY A 144 15.50 -17.70 3.27
N LEU A 145 14.78 -16.92 4.08
CA LEU A 145 14.11 -15.70 3.63
C LEU A 145 15.11 -14.61 3.21
N ASP A 146 16.21 -14.45 3.94
CA ASP A 146 17.28 -13.53 3.57
C ASP A 146 17.97 -13.95 2.26
N ALA A 147 18.18 -15.25 2.04
CA ALA A 147 18.77 -15.78 0.80
C ALA A 147 17.92 -15.42 -0.44
N ILE A 148 16.58 -15.52 -0.34
CA ILE A 148 15.65 -15.06 -1.39
C ILE A 148 15.77 -13.55 -1.59
N ALA A 149 15.70 -12.79 -0.49
CA ALA A 149 15.73 -11.33 -0.55
C ALA A 149 17.10 -10.73 -0.90
N ALA A 150 18.17 -11.53 -0.90
CA ALA A 150 19.51 -11.14 -1.33
C ALA A 150 19.65 -11.10 -2.86
N ARG A 151 18.79 -11.83 -3.60
CA ARG A 151 18.78 -11.80 -5.07
C ARG A 151 18.00 -10.59 -5.57
N ALA A 152 18.69 -9.68 -6.26
CA ALA A 152 18.09 -8.43 -6.74
C ALA A 152 16.84 -8.63 -7.61
N ALA A 153 16.83 -9.64 -8.49
CA ALA A 153 15.68 -9.97 -9.33
C ALA A 153 14.43 -10.31 -8.50
N PHE A 154 14.59 -11.10 -7.43
CA PHE A 154 13.48 -11.48 -6.54
C PHE A 154 13.09 -10.37 -5.57
N ALA A 155 14.05 -9.57 -5.09
CA ALA A 155 13.76 -8.37 -4.31
C ALA A 155 12.95 -7.33 -5.13
N ALA A 156 13.15 -7.30 -6.45
CA ALA A 156 12.42 -6.45 -7.38
C ALA A 156 11.01 -7.00 -7.72
N ASP A 157 10.77 -8.31 -7.62
CA ASP A 157 9.47 -8.94 -7.89
C ASP A 157 8.41 -8.54 -6.84
N PRO A 158 7.27 -7.94 -7.25
CA PRO A 158 6.21 -7.54 -6.34
C PRO A 158 5.60 -8.72 -5.56
N GLY A 159 5.41 -9.86 -6.22
CA GLY A 159 4.82 -11.05 -5.60
C GLY A 159 5.72 -11.65 -4.52
N VAL A 160 7.02 -11.71 -4.75
CA VAL A 160 8.00 -12.15 -3.73
C VAL A 160 8.00 -11.19 -2.55
N ARG A 161 8.01 -9.86 -2.78
CA ARG A 161 7.91 -8.89 -1.68
C ARG A 161 6.64 -9.09 -0.86
N ARG A 162 5.49 -9.29 -1.51
CA ARG A 162 4.20 -9.53 -0.83
C ARG A 162 4.23 -10.82 -0.02
N ALA A 163 4.73 -11.91 -0.60
CA ALA A 163 4.91 -13.19 0.09
C ALA A 163 5.82 -13.06 1.32
N LEU A 164 6.96 -12.37 1.18
CA LEU A 164 7.87 -12.07 2.30
C LEU A 164 7.17 -11.28 3.41
N LEU A 165 6.39 -10.26 3.06
CA LEU A 165 5.67 -9.42 4.02
C LEU A 165 4.60 -10.16 4.82
N ARG A 166 3.96 -11.17 4.22
CA ARG A 166 2.98 -12.04 4.88
C ARG A 166 3.64 -13.10 5.77
N ASN A 167 4.93 -13.37 5.59
CA ASN A 167 5.66 -14.38 6.36
C ASN A 167 5.96 -13.89 7.80
N PRO A 168 5.48 -14.58 8.86
CA PRO A 168 5.72 -14.19 10.27
C PRO A 168 7.19 -14.18 10.69
N LEU A 169 8.04 -14.89 9.96
CA LEU A 169 9.46 -15.05 10.26
C LEU A 169 10.35 -14.09 9.47
N LEU A 170 9.75 -13.12 8.76
CA LEU A 170 10.47 -12.11 8.00
C LEU A 170 11.47 -11.35 8.91
N PRO A 171 12.78 -11.39 8.60
CA PRO A 171 13.75 -10.66 9.40
C PRO A 171 13.60 -9.15 9.23
N ALA A 172 13.69 -8.40 10.33
CA ALA A 172 13.63 -6.95 10.30
C ALA A 172 14.68 -6.32 9.36
N ALA A 173 15.88 -6.91 9.28
CA ALA A 173 16.94 -6.45 8.36
C ALA A 173 16.52 -6.57 6.89
N VAL A 174 15.84 -7.66 6.52
CA VAL A 174 15.30 -7.86 5.17
C VAL A 174 14.23 -6.82 4.88
N LEU A 175 13.29 -6.60 5.81
CA LEU A 175 12.26 -5.58 5.65
C LEU A 175 12.87 -4.19 5.42
N ARG A 176 13.86 -3.80 6.24
CA ARG A 176 14.55 -2.50 6.08
C ARG A 176 15.23 -2.40 4.73
N ARG A 177 15.93 -3.44 4.27
CA ARG A 177 16.59 -3.46 2.96
C ARG A 177 15.60 -3.28 1.80
N LEU A 178 14.42 -3.87 1.90
CA LEU A 178 13.39 -3.80 0.85
C LEU A 178 12.61 -2.47 0.85
N TYR A 179 12.37 -1.86 2.02
CA TYR A 179 11.43 -0.76 2.19
C TYR A 179 12.01 0.57 2.68
N ALA A 180 13.24 0.64 3.20
CA ALA A 180 13.78 1.88 3.77
C ALA A 180 13.84 3.04 2.75
N GLY A 181 14.15 2.75 1.49
CA GLY A 181 14.21 3.74 0.41
C GLY A 181 12.87 4.05 -0.28
N ARG A 182 11.77 3.39 0.11
CA ARG A 182 10.46 3.58 -0.53
C ARG A 182 9.79 4.87 -0.06
N ARG A 183 8.82 5.36 -0.84
CA ARG A 183 8.10 6.60 -0.52
C ARG A 183 7.25 6.45 0.73
N LEU A 184 6.98 7.57 1.41
CA LEU A 184 6.17 7.60 2.64
C LEU A 184 4.80 6.94 2.47
N LEU A 185 4.16 7.14 1.32
CA LEU A 185 2.85 6.56 1.04
C LEU A 185 2.91 5.02 0.95
N GLU A 186 3.94 4.47 0.32
CA GLU A 186 4.16 3.01 0.24
C GLU A 186 4.44 2.42 1.63
N GLN A 187 5.30 3.10 2.42
CA GLN A 187 5.57 2.66 3.79
C GLN A 187 4.34 2.73 4.69
N TYR A 188 3.47 3.73 4.48
CA TYR A 188 2.22 3.84 5.22
C TYR A 188 1.22 2.73 4.86
N LYS A 189 1.09 2.37 3.57
CA LYS A 189 0.27 1.22 3.14
C LYS A 189 0.66 -0.06 3.88
N LEU A 190 1.95 -0.27 4.11
CA LEU A 190 2.44 -1.40 4.86
C LEU A 190 2.01 -1.38 6.33
N VAL A 191 2.02 -0.21 6.98
CA VAL A 191 1.64 -0.05 8.39
C VAL A 191 0.15 -0.38 8.62
N VAL A 192 -0.70 -0.12 7.64
CA VAL A 192 -2.16 -0.34 7.73
C VAL A 192 -2.63 -1.68 7.12
N SER A 193 -1.72 -2.45 6.52
CA SER A 193 -2.07 -3.73 5.91
C SER A 193 -2.44 -4.77 6.98
N HIS A 194 -3.59 -5.42 6.78
CA HIS A 194 -4.10 -6.47 7.67
C HIS A 194 -3.38 -7.81 7.45
N GLU A 195 -2.81 -8.02 6.26
CA GLU A 195 -2.11 -9.25 5.85
C GLU A 195 -0.71 -9.36 6.45
N VAL A 196 -0.17 -8.23 6.94
CA VAL A 196 1.19 -8.15 7.48
C VAL A 196 1.16 -8.53 8.96
N PRO A 197 1.98 -9.48 9.42
CA PRO A 197 2.06 -9.86 10.82
C PRO A 197 2.38 -8.67 11.75
N GLU A 198 1.90 -8.71 12.99
CA GLU A 198 2.04 -7.60 13.94
C GLU A 198 3.51 -7.20 14.20
N GLN A 199 4.41 -8.17 14.28
CA GLN A 199 5.85 -7.91 14.44
C GLN A 199 6.42 -7.12 13.25
N THR A 200 6.08 -7.53 12.03
CA THR A 200 6.46 -6.83 10.79
C THR A 200 5.85 -5.42 10.73
N ARG A 201 4.58 -5.24 11.14
CA ARG A 201 3.95 -3.92 11.25
C ARG A 201 4.65 -2.98 12.23
N ARG A 202 5.16 -3.49 13.36
CA ARG A 202 5.94 -2.69 14.31
C ARG A 202 7.21 -2.13 13.67
N THR A 203 7.99 -2.97 12.99
CA THR A 203 9.18 -2.53 12.26
C THR A 203 8.83 -1.61 11.08
N ALA A 204 7.73 -1.86 10.38
CA ALA A 204 7.23 -0.97 9.33
C ALA A 204 6.89 0.43 9.86
N ARG A 205 6.30 0.51 11.07
CA ARG A 205 6.01 1.79 11.73
C ARG A 205 7.29 2.53 12.10
N GLU A 206 8.31 1.84 12.59
CA GLU A 206 9.64 2.43 12.86
C GLU A 206 10.30 2.99 11.59
N LEU A 207 10.22 2.24 10.48
CA LEU A 207 10.68 2.67 9.17
C LEU A 207 9.95 3.93 8.70
N LEU A 208 8.61 3.93 8.73
CA LEU A 208 7.79 5.07 8.35
C LEU A 208 8.16 6.32 9.15
N ARG A 209 8.34 6.18 10.47
CA ARG A 209 8.71 7.28 11.36
C ARG A 209 10.10 7.84 11.03
N THR A 210 11.07 6.95 10.82
CA THR A 210 12.44 7.33 10.45
C THR A 210 12.47 8.05 9.11
N ARG A 211 11.77 7.51 8.09
CA ARG A 211 11.66 8.13 6.77
C ARG A 211 10.95 9.48 6.84
N PHE A 212 9.87 9.58 7.61
CA PHE A 212 9.11 10.83 7.75
C PHE A 212 9.97 11.93 8.35
N ALA A 213 10.78 11.63 9.37
CA ALA A 213 11.67 12.59 10.00
C ALA A 213 12.79 13.12 9.07
N GLY A 214 13.17 12.36 8.04
CA GLY A 214 14.17 12.76 7.03
C GLY A 214 13.59 13.18 5.67
N ALA A 215 12.29 13.05 5.45
CA ALA A 215 11.66 13.34 4.15
C ALA A 215 11.60 14.83 3.83
N ASP A 216 11.58 15.13 2.54
CA ASP A 216 11.34 16.49 2.06
C ASP A 216 9.89 16.93 2.36
N PRO A 217 9.64 18.25 2.42
CA PRO A 217 8.30 18.77 2.71
C PRO A 217 7.22 18.33 1.74
N ASP A 218 7.51 18.21 0.44
CA ASP A 218 6.51 17.88 -0.57
C ASP A 218 5.99 16.45 -0.36
N GLU A 219 6.88 15.50 -0.08
CA GLU A 219 6.52 14.11 0.24
C GLU A 219 5.75 14.00 1.56
N ARG A 220 6.12 14.77 2.59
CA ARG A 220 5.38 14.83 3.86
C ARG A 220 3.96 15.33 3.66
N VAL A 221 3.80 16.42 2.90
CA VAL A 221 2.48 16.97 2.58
C VAL A 221 1.67 15.98 1.77
N GLU A 222 2.28 15.34 0.78
CA GLU A 222 1.61 14.33 -0.05
C GLU A 222 1.05 13.18 0.79
N VAL A 223 1.85 12.57 1.69
CA VAL A 223 1.34 11.46 2.51
C VAL A 223 0.25 11.92 3.48
N ILE A 224 0.38 13.11 4.07
CA ILE A 224 -0.64 13.66 4.98
C ILE A 224 -1.95 13.89 4.23
N VAL A 225 -1.90 14.53 3.06
CA VAL A 225 -3.10 14.87 2.28
C VAL A 225 -3.73 13.62 1.66
N LYS A 226 -2.95 12.75 1.00
CA LYS A 226 -3.47 11.54 0.34
C LYS A 226 -4.07 10.53 1.31
N THR A 227 -3.65 10.55 2.57
CA THR A 227 -4.20 9.66 3.61
C THR A 227 -5.28 10.33 4.45
N GLU A 228 -5.70 11.54 4.09
CA GLU A 228 -6.60 12.37 4.89
C GLU A 228 -6.15 12.51 6.37
N GLY A 229 -4.84 12.56 6.60
CA GLY A 229 -4.25 12.64 7.93
C GLY A 229 -4.31 11.34 8.73
N ARG A 230 -4.80 10.22 8.18
CA ARG A 230 -4.80 8.91 8.86
C ARG A 230 -3.39 8.43 9.18
N CYS A 231 -2.38 8.86 8.41
CA CYS A 231 -0.97 8.56 8.70
C CYS A 231 -0.48 9.15 10.03
N LEU A 232 -1.12 10.22 10.53
CA LEU A 232 -0.68 10.94 11.72
C LEU A 232 -0.74 10.09 13.00
N GLY A 233 -1.61 9.08 13.04
CA GLY A 233 -1.66 8.12 14.15
C GLY A 233 -0.36 7.31 14.30
N ALA A 234 0.24 6.90 13.18
CA ALA A 234 1.54 6.21 13.17
C ALA A 234 2.72 7.17 13.46
N LEU A 235 2.50 8.47 13.24
CA LEU A 235 3.47 9.56 13.39
C LEU A 235 3.27 10.34 14.70
N ALA A 236 2.60 9.75 15.70
CA ALA A 236 2.41 10.38 17.00
C ALA A 236 3.74 10.86 17.60
N GLY A 237 3.77 12.10 18.08
CA GLY A 237 4.95 12.72 18.68
C GLY A 237 6.01 13.23 17.69
N LEU A 238 5.83 13.07 16.38
CA LEU A 238 6.74 13.65 15.38
C LEU A 238 6.23 15.02 14.93
N PRO A 239 7.03 16.10 15.05
CA PRO A 239 6.66 17.40 14.51
C PRO A 239 6.89 17.46 12.99
N ILE A 240 6.37 18.52 12.37
CA ILE A 240 6.70 18.92 10.99
C ILE A 240 7.41 20.28 10.99
N ASP A 241 8.25 20.50 9.98
CA ASP A 241 8.98 21.76 9.83
C ASP A 241 8.09 22.90 9.30
N GLY A 242 8.63 24.12 9.31
CA GLY A 242 7.92 25.32 8.87
C GLY A 242 7.52 25.31 7.39
N LYS A 243 8.32 24.70 6.50
CA LYS A 243 8.01 24.60 5.07
C LYS A 243 6.85 23.63 4.82
N THR A 244 6.88 22.46 5.45
CA THR A 244 5.75 21.51 5.44
C THR A 244 4.48 22.18 5.97
N THR A 245 4.59 22.91 7.07
CA THR A 245 3.47 23.67 7.66
C THR A 245 2.91 24.72 6.70
N ALA A 246 3.78 25.53 6.07
CA ALA A 246 3.36 26.56 5.12
C ALA A 246 2.64 25.97 3.90
N GLN A 247 3.12 24.84 3.37
CA GLN A 247 2.49 24.13 2.27
C GLN A 247 1.11 23.57 2.63
N LEU A 248 0.92 23.10 3.87
CA LEU A 248 -0.41 22.73 4.37
C LEU A 248 -1.32 23.95 4.57
N CYS A 249 -0.78 25.09 5.02
CA CYS A 249 -1.55 26.32 5.16
C CYS A 249 -1.93 26.96 3.80
N ALA A 250 -1.22 26.65 2.72
CA ALA A 250 -1.55 27.17 1.39
C ALA A 250 -2.77 26.50 0.75
N ARG A 251 -3.35 25.46 1.38
CA ARG A 251 -4.41 24.64 0.80
C ARG A 251 -5.79 24.95 1.40
N PRO A 252 -6.86 24.96 0.57
CA PRO A 252 -8.21 24.83 1.07
C PRO A 252 -8.51 23.36 1.41
N TYR A 253 -9.36 23.14 2.43
CA TYR A 253 -9.76 21.79 2.84
C TYR A 253 -11.27 21.60 2.79
N THR A 254 -11.68 20.48 2.18
CA THR A 254 -13.07 20.07 1.99
C THR A 254 -13.43 18.76 2.71
N SER A 255 -12.44 18.06 3.27
CA SER A 255 -12.67 16.81 4.02
C SER A 255 -12.83 17.08 5.53
N PRO A 256 -14.00 16.78 6.13
CA PRO A 256 -14.17 16.85 7.58
C PRO A 256 -13.21 15.92 8.32
N LEU A 257 -12.94 14.74 7.74
CA LEU A 257 -12.09 13.71 8.32
C LEU A 257 -10.64 14.19 8.42
N PHE A 258 -10.14 14.86 7.38
CA PHE A 258 -8.81 15.45 7.39
C PHE A 258 -8.61 16.42 8.56
N VAL A 259 -9.58 17.32 8.75
CA VAL A 259 -9.56 18.29 9.86
C VAL A 259 -9.64 17.57 11.21
N GLN A 260 -10.50 16.56 11.34
CA GLN A 260 -10.65 15.77 12.56
C GLN A 260 -9.35 15.04 12.93
N ASN A 261 -8.62 14.47 11.95
CA ASN A 261 -7.35 13.81 12.20
C ASN A 261 -6.28 14.81 12.64
N LEU A 262 -6.20 15.97 12.00
CA LEU A 262 -5.28 17.05 12.40
C LEU A 262 -5.60 17.61 13.79
N SER A 263 -6.89 17.72 14.16
CA SER A 263 -7.28 18.20 15.49
C SER A 263 -6.97 17.22 16.62
N ARG A 264 -6.61 15.96 16.30
CA ARG A 264 -6.20 14.93 17.29
C ARG A 264 -4.69 14.76 17.34
N TRP A 265 -3.97 15.28 16.35
CA TRP A 265 -2.53 15.11 16.25
C TRP A 265 -1.81 16.16 17.10
N SER A 266 -1.41 15.78 18.32
CA SER A 266 -0.78 16.68 19.30
C SER A 266 0.38 17.55 18.75
N PRO A 267 1.29 17.04 17.89
CA PRO A 267 2.33 17.85 17.25
C PRO A 267 1.86 18.84 16.18
N CYS A 268 0.55 18.95 15.90
CA CYS A 268 0.01 19.83 14.88
C CYS A 268 0.43 21.29 15.14
N PRO A 269 1.15 21.95 14.22
CA PRO A 269 1.70 23.28 14.47
C PRO A 269 0.62 24.34 14.74
N PRO A 270 0.87 25.31 15.64
CA PRO A 270 -0.09 26.38 15.95
C PRO A 270 -0.58 27.15 14.71
N ALA A 271 0.31 27.40 13.74
CA ALA A 271 -0.03 28.08 12.49
C ALA A 271 -1.05 27.27 11.66
N LEU A 272 -0.92 25.93 11.64
CA LEU A 272 -1.85 25.06 10.93
C LEU A 272 -3.20 25.00 11.66
N VAL A 273 -3.21 24.91 12.99
CA VAL A 273 -4.46 24.95 13.78
C VAL A 273 -5.21 26.27 13.53
N ALA A 274 -4.50 27.40 13.56
CA ALA A 274 -5.07 28.71 13.28
C ALA A 274 -5.59 28.84 11.84
N HIS A 275 -4.93 28.22 10.86
CA HIS A 275 -5.40 28.13 9.48
C HIS A 275 -6.68 27.30 9.36
N LEU A 276 -6.74 26.12 9.98
CA LEU A 276 -7.90 25.24 9.97
C LEU A 276 -9.14 25.92 10.55
N LEU A 277 -9.01 26.70 11.64
CA LEU A 277 -10.11 27.47 12.23
C LEU A 277 -10.72 28.50 11.27
N LYS A 278 -9.99 28.93 10.23
CA LYS A 278 -10.46 29.87 9.21
C LYS A 278 -11.14 29.18 8.02
N GLN A 279 -11.02 27.86 7.89
CA GLN A 279 -11.57 27.11 6.76
C GLN A 279 -13.10 27.12 6.79
N GLU A 280 -13.72 27.22 5.60
CA GLU A 280 -15.17 27.23 5.44
C GLU A 280 -15.83 25.99 6.05
N ILE A 281 -15.21 24.82 5.88
CA ILE A 281 -15.72 23.55 6.43
C ILE A 281 -15.80 23.56 7.96
N VAL A 282 -14.84 24.20 8.63
CA VAL A 282 -14.80 24.31 10.09
C VAL A 282 -15.81 25.32 10.59
N ARG A 283 -15.99 26.44 9.89
CA ARG A 283 -17.00 27.46 10.23
C ARG A 283 -18.41 26.88 10.20
N ARG A 284 -18.68 25.97 9.25
CA ARG A 284 -19.98 25.31 9.08
C ARG A 284 -20.20 24.10 9.98
N ALA A 285 -19.15 23.60 10.64
CA ALA A 285 -19.20 22.40 11.48
C ALA A 285 -18.81 22.71 12.94
N PRO A 286 -19.79 22.98 13.84
CA PRO A 286 -19.53 23.32 15.24
C PRO A 286 -18.65 22.30 15.98
N ALA A 287 -18.82 21.00 15.68
CA ALA A 287 -18.03 19.93 16.29
C ALA A 287 -16.54 20.01 15.93
N LEU A 288 -16.21 20.31 14.66
CA LEU A 288 -14.82 20.49 14.23
C LEU A 288 -14.20 21.75 14.83
N LYS A 289 -14.97 22.85 14.88
CA LYS A 289 -14.55 24.09 15.51
C LYS A 289 -14.19 23.87 16.99
N LEU A 290 -15.08 23.21 17.73
CA LEU A 290 -14.86 22.89 19.15
C LEU A 290 -13.63 21.99 19.35
N ALA A 291 -13.44 20.98 18.50
CA ALA A 291 -12.27 20.11 18.56
C ALA A 291 -10.96 20.88 18.35
N LEU A 292 -10.92 21.79 17.37
CA LEU A 292 -9.76 22.64 17.11
C LEU A 292 -9.51 23.67 18.21
N GLN A 293 -10.55 24.28 18.78
CA GLN A 293 -10.42 25.21 19.91
C GLN A 293 -9.87 24.55 21.18
N ARG A 294 -10.15 23.24 21.37
CA ARG A 294 -9.61 22.44 22.47
C ARG A 294 -8.19 21.92 22.20
N HIS A 295 -7.65 22.13 21.00
CA HIS A 295 -6.31 21.66 20.66
C HIS A 295 -5.25 22.40 21.51
N PRO A 296 -4.20 21.74 22.02
CA PRO A 296 -3.17 22.37 22.85
C PRO A 296 -2.50 23.58 22.19
N ASN A 297 -2.39 23.54 20.86
CA ASN A 297 -1.77 24.59 20.04
C ASN A 297 -2.79 25.58 19.42
N ALA A 298 -4.04 25.61 19.92
CA ALA A 298 -5.03 26.58 19.47
C ALA A 298 -4.60 28.01 19.82
N PRO A 299 -4.83 29.00 18.95
CA PRO A 299 -4.59 30.39 19.31
C PRO A 299 -5.48 30.77 20.50
N ALA A 300 -4.91 31.44 21.50
CA ALA A 300 -5.70 32.01 22.58
C ALA A 300 -6.76 32.94 21.98
N GLU A 301 -8.02 32.79 22.40
CA GLU A 301 -9.05 33.76 22.02
C GLU A 301 -8.58 35.14 22.47
N PRO A 302 -8.62 36.16 21.59
CA PRO A 302 -8.35 37.52 22.02
C PRO A 302 -9.39 37.83 23.10
N ARG A 303 -8.91 38.09 24.32
CA ARG A 303 -9.75 38.67 25.39
C ARG A 303 -10.38 39.93 24.80
N ARG A 304 -11.68 39.86 24.49
CA ARG A 304 -12.50 41.03 24.17
C ARG A 304 -12.76 41.81 25.44
#